data_AF-A0A1V3XIY4-F1
#
_entry.id   AF-A0A1V3XIY4-F1
#
_cell.length_a   1.000
_cell.length_b   1.000
_cell.length_c   1.000
_cell.angle_alpha   90.00
_cell.angle_beta   90.00
_cell.angle_gamma   90.00
#
_symmetry.space_group_name_H-M   'P 1'
#
loop_
_entity.id
_entity.type
_entity.pdbx_description
1 polymer ?
#
loop_
_entity_poly.entity_id
_entity_poly.type
_entity_poly.pdbx_seq_one_letter_code
_entity_poly.pdbx_strand_id
1 'polypeptide(L)'
;MLPLKSEAEPMPVPATAIYSRFDGMVAWQTCINPPGPRSENIAVLASHIGYGHHPATVWAIADRLAQPRAAGPRSVRRRYCGRCFRPSTGLGSLLRCCWPR
;
A
#
# COMPACT_ATOMS: atom_id res chain seq x y z
N MET A 1 14.29 29.48 -8.02
CA MET A 1 13.97 28.10 -7.60
C MET A 1 12.46 27.99 -7.63
N LEU A 2 11.87 27.45 -8.71
CA LEU A 2 10.42 27.31 -8.83
C LEU A 2 9.91 26.41 -7.68
N PRO A 3 8.74 26.68 -7.08
CA PRO A 3 8.20 25.79 -6.08
C PRO A 3 7.97 24.44 -6.74
N LEU A 4 8.70 23.41 -6.29
CA LEU A 4 8.40 22.04 -6.67
C LEU A 4 6.93 21.81 -6.37
N LYS A 5 6.20 21.30 -7.36
CA LYS A 5 4.79 20.91 -7.24
C LYS A 5 4.65 20.13 -5.93
N SER A 6 3.71 20.54 -5.09
CA SER A 6 3.53 19.95 -3.76
C SER A 6 3.58 18.42 -3.86
N GLU A 7 4.52 17.79 -3.16
CA GLU A 7 4.67 16.33 -3.06
C GLU A 7 3.39 15.63 -2.53
N ALA A 8 2.42 16.41 -2.02
CA ALA A 8 1.12 15.93 -1.58
C ALA A 8 0.05 15.89 -2.69
N GLU A 9 0.36 16.31 -3.92
CA GLU A 9 -0.60 16.21 -5.03
C GLU A 9 -0.75 14.74 -5.49
N PRO A 10 -1.97 14.19 -5.60
CA PRO A 10 -2.16 12.81 -6.00
C PRO A 10 -1.56 12.55 -7.39
N MET A 11 -0.78 11.46 -7.52
CA MET A 11 -0.16 11.11 -8.79
C MET A 11 -1.19 11.05 -9.95
N PRO A 12 -0.80 11.48 -11.17
CA PRO A 12 -1.68 11.47 -12.34
C PRO A 12 -2.03 10.04 -12.80
N VAL A 13 -1.34 9.04 -12.28
CA VAL A 13 -1.52 7.62 -12.54
C VAL A 13 -1.97 6.89 -11.27
N PRO A 14 -2.57 5.71 -11.40
CA PRO A 14 -2.78 4.80 -10.27
C PRO A 14 -1.51 4.61 -9.43
N ALA A 15 -1.61 4.89 -8.14
CA ALA A 15 -0.52 4.82 -7.19
C ALA A 15 -0.87 3.83 -6.08
N THR A 16 0.07 2.94 -5.76
CA THR A 16 -0.02 2.06 -4.59
C THR A 16 1.23 2.22 -3.76
N ALA A 17 1.07 2.70 -2.52
CA ALA A 17 2.14 2.78 -1.55
C ALA A 17 2.10 1.55 -0.63
N ILE A 18 3.21 0.81 -0.56
CA ILE A 18 3.40 -0.30 0.38
C ILE A 18 4.35 0.19 1.46
N TYR A 19 3.93 0.12 2.73
CA TYR A 19 4.70 0.64 3.85
C TYR A 19 4.61 -0.28 5.07
N SER A 20 5.50 -0.07 6.03
CA SER A 20 5.65 -0.86 7.26
C SER A 20 6.19 0.03 8.36
N ARG A 21 5.65 -0.04 9.58
CA ARG A 21 6.25 0.68 10.72
C ARG A 21 7.54 0.04 11.23
N PHE A 22 7.87 -1.16 10.75
CA PHE A 22 9.16 -1.81 11.00
C PHE A 22 10.21 -1.43 9.94
N ASP A 23 9.88 -0.51 9.03
CA ASP A 23 10.89 0.13 8.20
C ASP A 23 11.77 1.02 9.09
N GLY A 24 13.00 0.58 9.34
CA GLY A 24 14.00 1.32 10.13
C GLY A 24 14.87 2.26 9.30
N MET A 25 14.66 2.35 7.98
CA MET A 25 15.47 3.16 7.07
C MET A 25 14.72 4.44 6.67
N VAL A 26 13.43 4.32 6.33
CA VAL A 26 12.60 5.44 5.87
C VAL A 26 11.44 5.66 6.83
N ALA A 27 11.15 6.92 7.15
CA ALA A 27 10.01 7.30 7.97
C ALA A 27 8.68 6.96 7.27
N TRP A 28 8.14 5.78 7.55
CA TRP A 28 6.97 5.21 6.86
C TRP A 28 5.76 6.15 6.78
N GLN A 29 5.60 7.08 7.72
CA GLN A 29 4.51 8.06 7.72
C GLN A 29 4.55 8.97 6.48
N THR A 30 5.73 9.29 5.98
CA THR A 30 5.90 10.13 4.77
C THR A 30 5.66 9.37 3.48
N CYS A 31 5.69 8.03 3.54
CA CYS A 31 5.39 7.17 2.40
C CYS A 31 3.88 6.98 2.18
N ILE A 32 3.03 7.50 3.06
CA ILE A 32 1.58 7.37 2.96
C ILE A 32 1.05 8.46 2.03
N ASN A 33 0.44 8.03 0.92
CA ASN A 33 -0.19 8.96 -0.01
C ASN A 33 -1.56 9.39 0.53
N PRO A 34 -2.00 10.65 0.34
CA PRO A 34 -3.36 11.05 0.68
C PRO A 34 -4.40 10.12 0.07
N PRO A 35 -5.48 9.78 0.81
CA PRO A 35 -6.53 8.90 0.31
C PRO A 35 -7.23 9.55 -0.87
N GLY A 36 -7.44 8.78 -1.94
CA GLY A 36 -8.08 9.28 -3.16
C GLY A 36 -8.47 8.15 -4.12
N PRO A 37 -9.22 8.45 -5.19
CA PRO A 37 -9.74 7.43 -6.11
C PRO A 37 -8.66 6.66 -6.89
N ARG A 38 -7.44 7.21 -6.97
CA ARG A 38 -6.29 6.60 -7.65
C ARG A 38 -5.13 6.28 -6.70
N SER A 39 -5.38 6.35 -5.39
CA SER A 39 -4.35 6.23 -4.35
C SER A 39 -4.73 5.12 -3.37
N GLU A 40 -3.87 4.12 -3.22
CA GLU A 40 -4.07 3.03 -2.27
C GLU A 40 -2.83 2.86 -1.37
N ASN A 41 -3.05 2.70 -0.07
CA ASN A 41 -2.00 2.51 0.92
C ASN A 41 -2.13 1.11 1.56
N ILE A 42 -1.06 0.31 1.54
CA ILE A 42 -1.03 -1.06 2.04
C ILE A 42 0.03 -1.18 3.14
N ALA A 43 -0.41 -1.51 4.34
CA ALA A 43 0.49 -1.78 5.46
C ALA A 43 0.89 -3.26 5.50
N VAL A 44 2.20 -3.52 5.58
CA VAL A 44 2.77 -4.87 5.76
C VAL A 44 3.69 -4.92 6.97
N LEU A 45 4.08 -6.13 7.39
CA LEU A 45 4.97 -6.36 8.52
C LEU A 45 6.33 -6.83 7.99
N ALA A 46 7.08 -5.89 7.40
CA ALA A 46 8.39 -6.17 6.81
C ALA A 46 9.41 -5.11 7.23
N SER A 47 10.69 -5.48 7.29
CA SER A 47 11.78 -4.50 7.30
C SER A 47 11.95 -3.91 5.89
N HIS A 48 12.70 -2.81 5.79
CA HIS A 48 12.98 -2.14 4.51
C HIS A 48 13.52 -3.10 3.44
N ILE A 49 14.58 -3.84 3.77
CA ILE A 49 15.19 -4.81 2.84
C ILE A 49 14.29 -6.07 2.70
N GLY A 50 13.48 -6.34 3.73
CA GLY A 50 12.54 -7.47 3.75
C GLY A 50 11.38 -7.35 2.77
N TYR A 51 11.07 -6.16 2.24
CA TYR A 51 9.96 -5.97 1.30
C TYR A 51 10.04 -6.92 0.10
N GLY A 52 11.23 -7.10 -0.48
CA GLY A 52 11.40 -7.93 -1.68
C GLY A 52 11.10 -9.42 -1.48
N HIS A 53 11.19 -9.91 -0.24
CA HIS A 53 10.97 -11.32 0.09
C HIS A 53 9.71 -11.56 0.91
N HIS A 54 9.06 -10.49 1.39
CA HIS A 54 7.86 -10.61 2.20
C HIS A 54 6.67 -11.00 1.30
N PRO A 55 6.02 -12.16 1.56
CA PRO A 55 5.04 -12.73 0.63
C PRO A 55 3.83 -11.82 0.39
N ALA A 56 3.38 -11.08 1.40
CA ALA A 56 2.28 -10.13 1.21
C ALA A 56 2.67 -8.95 0.32
N THR A 57 3.94 -8.54 0.33
CA THR A 57 4.45 -7.45 -0.50
C THR A 57 4.52 -7.88 -1.95
N VAL A 58 5.17 -9.02 -2.21
CA VAL A 58 5.30 -9.59 -3.56
C VAL A 58 3.91 -9.87 -4.16
N TRP A 59 3.00 -10.42 -3.37
CA TRP A 59 1.63 -10.65 -3.82
C TRP A 59 0.88 -9.37 -4.15
N ALA A 60 0.97 -8.33 -3.29
CA ALA A 60 0.30 -7.06 -3.54
C ALA A 60 0.79 -6.42 -4.85
N ILE A 61 2.09 -6.51 -5.13
CA ILE A 61 2.68 -6.06 -6.41
C ILE A 61 2.13 -6.86 -7.57
N ALA A 62 2.15 -8.20 -7.49
CA ALA A 62 1.63 -9.07 -8.54
C ALA A 62 0.13 -8.81 -8.84
N ASP A 63 -0.69 -8.61 -7.80
CA ASP A 63 -2.12 -8.29 -7.96
C ASP A 63 -2.33 -6.93 -8.64
N ARG A 64 -1.51 -5.91 -8.36
CA ARG A 64 -1.57 -4.62 -9.08
C ARG A 64 -1.15 -4.76 -10.54
N LEU A 65 -0.07 -5.49 -10.81
CA LEU A 65 0.45 -5.68 -12.17
C LEU A 65 -0.47 -6.55 -13.04
N ALA A 66 -1.27 -7.43 -12.43
CA ALA A 66 -2.26 -8.24 -13.14
C ALA A 66 -3.51 -7.44 -13.58
N GLN A 67 -3.67 -6.17 -13.16
CA GLN A 67 -4.83 -5.36 -13.53
C GLN A 67 -4.73 -4.89 -15.00
N PRO A 68 -5.82 -4.96 -15.78
CA PRO A 68 -5.82 -4.43 -17.14
C PRO A 68 -5.60 -2.91 -17.14
N ARG A 69 -4.68 -2.40 -17.97
CA ARG A 69 -4.36 -0.96 -18.09
C ARG A 69 -5.58 -0.07 -18.38
N ALA A 70 -6.63 -0.62 -19.01
CA ALA A 70 -7.86 0.09 -19.37
C ALA A 70 -8.97 -0.01 -18.31
N ALA A 71 -8.89 -0.96 -17.37
CA ALA A 71 -9.78 -1.01 -16.23
C ALA A 71 -9.14 -0.14 -15.14
N GLY A 72 -9.70 1.03 -14.86
CA GLY A 72 -9.18 1.94 -13.83
C GLY A 72 -8.88 1.25 -12.50
N PRO A 73 -8.08 1.88 -11.61
CA PRO A 73 -7.54 1.23 -10.42
C PRO A 73 -8.64 0.63 -9.56
N ARG A 74 -8.66 -0.70 -9.48
CA ARG A 74 -9.54 -1.40 -8.54
C ARG A 74 -8.76 -1.61 -7.26
N SER A 75 -9.35 -1.23 -6.14
CA SER A 75 -8.88 -1.62 -4.81
C SER A 75 -8.66 -3.13 -4.78
N VAL A 76 -7.61 -3.61 -4.08
CA VAL A 76 -7.23 -5.03 -4.03
C VAL A 76 -8.48 -5.90 -4.05
N ARG A 77 -8.62 -6.78 -5.05
CA ARG A 77 -9.79 -7.69 -5.16
C ARG A 77 -9.91 -8.61 -3.93
N ARG A 78 -8.88 -8.60 -3.07
CA ARG A 78 -8.72 -9.37 -1.84
C ARG A 78 -7.78 -8.65 -0.86
N ARG A 79 -8.31 -7.83 0.05
CA ARG A 79 -7.51 -7.16 1.10
C ARG A 79 -6.66 -8.18 1.89
N TYR A 80 -5.32 -8.07 1.85
CA TYR A 80 -4.40 -8.95 2.58
C TYR A 80 -4.02 -8.34 3.93
N CYS A 81 -4.27 -9.07 5.01
CA CYS A 81 -3.68 -8.80 6.32
C CYS A 81 -2.44 -9.68 6.46
N GLY A 82 -1.27 -9.11 6.78
CA GLY A 82 -0.02 -9.86 6.98
C GLY A 82 -0.08 -10.94 8.05
N ARG A 83 -1.12 -10.97 8.89
CA ARG A 83 -1.35 -11.94 9.96
C ARG A 83 -2.37 -13.04 9.63
N CYS A 84 -3.16 -12.86 8.59
CA CYS A 84 -4.24 -13.76 8.22
C CYS A 84 -4.30 -13.76 6.69
N PHE A 85 -3.92 -14.87 6.08
CA PHE A 85 -4.11 -15.15 4.65
C PHE A 85 -5.62 -15.32 4.34
N ARG A 86 -6.46 -14.35 4.72
CA ARG A 86 -7.93 -14.42 4.65
C ARG A 86 -8.51 -13.12 4.09
N PRO A 87 -9.44 -13.19 3.12
CA PRO A 87 -10.11 -12.01 2.58
C PRO A 87 -10.97 -11.36 3.65
N SER A 88 -10.91 -10.03 3.81
CA SER A 88 -11.90 -9.28 4.58
C SER A 88 -12.48 -8.12 3.75
N THR A 89 -13.80 -7.96 3.85
CA THR A 89 -14.63 -7.05 3.04
C THR A 89 -14.72 -5.62 3.60
N GLY A 90 -13.94 -5.25 4.63
CA GLY A 90 -14.09 -3.95 5.32
C GLY A 90 -12.80 -3.11 5.40
N LEU A 91 -12.89 -1.83 4.99
CA LEU A 91 -11.81 -0.83 5.08
C LEU A 91 -11.32 -0.65 6.53
N GLY A 92 -12.22 -0.74 7.51
CA GLY A 92 -11.93 -0.56 8.94
C GLY A 92 -11.34 -1.78 9.67
N SER A 93 -11.18 -2.92 8.99
CA SER A 93 -10.67 -4.17 9.56
C SER A 93 -9.17 -4.36 9.34
N LEU A 94 -8.60 -3.81 8.26
CA LEU A 94 -7.19 -4.02 7.89
C LEU A 94 -6.20 -3.38 8.86
N LEU A 95 -6.47 -2.16 9.32
CA LEU A 95 -5.60 -1.44 10.27
C LEU A 95 -5.51 -2.14 11.63
N ARG A 96 -6.61 -2.75 12.09
CA ARG A 96 -6.66 -3.52 13.35
C ARG A 96 -6.01 -4.91 13.26
N CYS A 97 -5.96 -5.51 12.06
CA CYS A 97 -5.42 -6.86 11.91
C CYS A 97 -3.91 -6.90 11.67
N CYS A 98 -3.31 -5.92 10.96
CA CYS A 98 -1.86 -5.84 10.80
C CYS A 98 -1.15 -5.22 12.01
N TRP A 99 -1.82 -4.34 12.76
CA TRP A 99 -1.25 -3.63 13.89
C TRP A 99 -2.14 -3.82 15.12
N PRO A 100 -1.75 -4.66 16.10
CA PRO A 100 -2.45 -4.67 17.39
C PRO A 100 -2.35 -3.27 18.00
N ARG A 101 -3.38 -2.88 18.77
CA ARG A 101 -3.38 -1.62 19.52
C ARG A 101 -2.15 -1.53 20.43
#